data_AF-W1YVE2-F1
#
_entry.id   AF-W1YVE2-F1
#
_cell.length_a   1.000
_cell.length_b   1.000
_cell.length_c   1.000
_cell.angle_alpha   90.00
_cell.angle_beta   90.00
_cell.angle_gamma   90.00
#
_symmetry.space_group_name_H-M   'P 1'
#
loop_
_entity.id
_entity.type
_entity.pdbx_description
1 polymer ?
#
loop_
_entity_poly.entity_id
_entity_poly.type
_entity_poly.pdbx_seq_one_letter_code
_entity_poly.pdbx_strand_id
1 'polypeptide(L)'
;DKSLQEFLQSNHTSDRRIYTYCSVYIFKINQEFYYRTDRNDIYEGDIVKVPFGSDNAVRTGRVESISYHTRYDVPYDLKRTKFIIDKD
;
A
#
# COMPACT_ATOMS: atom_id res chain seq x y z
N ASP A 1 10.70 -13.52 4.56
CA ASP A 1 9.87 -12.60 5.36
C ASP A 1 9.13 -13.40 6.41
N LYS A 2 9.34 -13.08 7.70
CA LYS A 2 8.78 -13.84 8.84
C LYS A 2 7.27 -13.62 8.97
N SER A 3 6.77 -12.45 8.56
CA SER A 3 5.35 -12.10 8.62
C SER A 3 4.52 -12.94 7.64
N LEU A 4 5.03 -13.18 6.43
CA LEU A 4 4.37 -14.02 5.43
C LEU A 4 4.22 -15.48 5.91
N GLN A 5 5.22 -16.01 6.62
CA GLN A 5 5.21 -17.37 7.13
C GLN A 5 4.20 -17.55 8.28
N GLU A 6 4.10 -16.58 9.18
CA GLU A 6 3.13 -16.58 10.29
C GLU A 6 1.68 -16.47 9.78
N PHE A 7 1.44 -15.68 8.73
CA PHE A 7 0.11 -15.58 8.10
C PHE A 7 -0.37 -16.92 7.50
N LEU A 8 0.50 -17.61 6.75
CA LEU A 8 0.19 -18.89 6.12
C LEU A 8 -0.17 -19.99 7.13
N GLN A 9 0.27 -19.86 8.38
CA GLN A 9 0.05 -20.82 9.46
C GLN A 9 -1.22 -20.56 10.29
N SER A 10 -1.93 -19.44 10.07
CA SER A 10 -3.13 -19.10 10.84
C SER A 10 -4.41 -19.74 10.29
N ASN A 11 -5.25 -20.30 11.17
CA ASN A 11 -6.46 -21.06 10.84
C ASN A 11 -7.72 -20.19 10.54
N HIS A 12 -7.57 -18.92 10.14
CA HIS A 12 -8.71 -18.09 9.75
C HIS A 12 -9.25 -18.51 8.37
N THR A 13 -10.43 -19.13 8.35
CA THR A 13 -11.09 -19.66 7.14
C THR A 13 -11.90 -18.63 6.36
N SER A 14 -12.01 -17.38 6.82
CA SER A 14 -12.71 -16.31 6.10
C SER A 14 -11.71 -15.28 5.55
N ASP A 15 -11.50 -15.37 4.23
CA ASP A 15 -10.71 -14.47 3.38
C ASP A 15 -9.20 -14.43 3.70
N ARG A 16 -8.46 -15.40 3.13
CA ARG A 16 -6.98 -15.51 3.18
C ARG A 16 -6.28 -14.47 2.29
N ARG A 17 -6.93 -13.34 1.99
CA ARG A 17 -6.35 -12.32 1.11
C ARG A 17 -5.41 -11.44 1.91
N ILE A 18 -4.16 -11.38 1.45
CA ILE A 18 -3.19 -10.37 1.87
C ILE A 18 -3.35 -9.14 1.00
N TYR A 19 -3.31 -7.98 1.64
CA TYR A 19 -3.34 -6.66 1.04
C TYR A 19 -1.99 -5.99 1.25
N THR A 20 -1.35 -5.62 0.16
CA THR A 20 -0.09 -4.87 0.19
C THR A 20 -0.38 -3.38 0.34
N TYR A 21 0.16 -2.79 1.40
CA TYR A 21 0.13 -1.36 1.67
C TYR A 21 1.53 -0.77 1.49
N CYS A 22 1.59 0.38 0.83
CA CYS A 22 2.79 1.18 0.64
C CYS A 22 2.59 2.51 1.38
N SER A 23 3.52 2.88 2.25
CA SER A 23 3.62 4.27 2.69
C SER A 23 4.32 5.06 1.59
N VAL A 24 3.69 6.11 1.08
CA VAL A 24 4.22 6.93 -0.01
C VAL A 24 4.37 8.36 0.45
N TYR A 25 5.61 8.86 0.46
CA TYR A 25 5.92 10.25 0.70
C TYR A 25 5.63 11.09 -0.54
N ILE A 26 4.62 11.95 -0.48
CA ILE A 26 4.24 12.80 -1.62
C ILE A 26 5.03 14.11 -1.58
N PHE A 27 5.93 14.31 -2.54
CA PHE A 27 6.89 15.42 -2.52
C PHE A 27 6.24 16.82 -2.43
N LYS A 28 5.15 17.05 -3.17
CA LYS A 28 4.45 18.35 -3.16
C LYS A 28 3.66 18.62 -1.88
N ILE A 29 3.34 17.58 -1.12
CA ILE A 29 2.56 17.67 0.13
C ILE A 29 3.47 17.58 1.36
N ASN A 30 4.68 17.03 1.19
CA ASN A 30 5.68 16.88 2.23
C ASN A 30 5.17 16.00 3.40
N GLN A 31 4.43 14.94 3.06
CA GLN A 31 3.80 14.03 4.01
C GLN A 31 3.60 12.63 3.39
N GLU A 32 3.62 11.60 4.23
CA GLU A 32 3.34 10.21 3.88
C GLU A 32 1.84 9.88 3.91
N PHE A 33 1.40 9.08 2.94
CA PHE A 33 0.05 8.53 2.89
C PHE A 33 0.09 7.06 2.49
N TYR A 34 -0.87 6.30 3.00
CA TYR A 34 -1.03 4.90 2.63
C TYR A 34 -1.72 4.74 1.27
N TYR A 35 -1.11 3.91 0.44
CA TYR A 35 -1.66 3.42 -0.81
C TYR A 35 -1.61 1.90 -0.84
N ARG A 36 -2.38 1.29 -1.73
CA ARG A 36 -2.33 -0.14 -2.01
C ARG A 36 -1.76 -0.42 -3.40
N THR A 37 -1.26 -1.62 -3.58
CA THR A 37 -0.87 -2.14 -4.89
C THR A 37 -1.15 -3.63 -4.95
N ASP A 38 -1.54 -4.11 -6.14
CA ASP A 38 -1.55 -5.53 -6.47
C ASP A 38 -0.35 -5.90 -7.36
N ARG A 39 0.52 -4.92 -7.69
CA ARG A 39 1.75 -5.12 -8.45
C ARG A 39 2.86 -5.67 -7.54
N ASN A 40 3.70 -6.54 -8.10
CA ASN A 40 4.83 -7.18 -7.41
C ASN A 40 6.19 -6.54 -7.74
N ASP A 41 6.20 -5.43 -8.48
CA ASP A 41 7.38 -4.71 -8.96
C ASP A 41 7.60 -3.34 -8.27
N ILE A 42 6.89 -3.12 -7.15
CA ILE A 42 7.02 -1.94 -6.30
C ILE A 42 7.87 -2.29 -5.08
N TYR A 43 8.89 -1.48 -4.84
CA TYR A 43 9.87 -1.62 -3.77
C TYR A 43 10.08 -0.30 -3.04
N GLU A 44 10.62 -0.37 -1.82
CA GLU A 44 11.03 0.82 -1.08
C GLU A 44 12.06 1.62 -1.87
N GLY A 45 11.89 2.95 -1.89
CA GLY A 45 12.69 3.87 -2.69
C GLY A 45 12.15 4.16 -4.09
N ASP A 46 11.20 3.36 -4.60
CA ASP A 46 10.62 3.59 -5.93
C ASP A 46 9.88 4.93 -6.01
N ILE A 47 9.96 5.56 -7.18
CA ILE A 47 9.17 6.74 -7.53
C ILE A 47 7.88 6.28 -8.21
N VAL A 48 6.75 6.71 -7.67
CA VAL A 48 5.42 6.25 -8.09
C VAL A 48 4.46 7.40 -8.32
N LYS A 49 3.46 7.15 -9.16
CA LYS A 49 2.32 8.03 -9.40
C LYS A 49 1.12 7.55 -8.60
N VAL A 50 0.52 8.46 -7.84
CA VAL A 50 -0.61 8.18 -6.95
C VAL A 50 -1.71 9.24 -7.10
N PRO A 51 -2.99 8.87 -6.92
CA PRO A 51 -4.07 9.83 -6.84
C PRO A 51 -4.08 10.48 -5.45
N PHE A 52 -4.26 11.80 -5.39
CA PHE A 52 -4.33 12.54 -4.14
C PHE A 52 -5.57 13.43 -4.08
N GLY A 53 -6.09 13.68 -2.88
CA GLY A 53 -7.26 14.53 -2.68
C GLY A 53 -8.57 13.92 -3.19
N SER A 54 -9.65 14.70 -3.10
CA SER A 54 -10.98 14.31 -3.58
C SER A 54 -11.10 14.34 -5.11
N ASP A 55 -10.32 15.18 -5.78
CA ASP A 55 -10.25 15.32 -7.24
C ASP A 55 -9.38 14.25 -7.91
N ASN A 56 -8.73 13.37 -7.12
CA ASN A 56 -7.79 12.36 -7.60
C ASN A 56 -6.65 12.94 -8.45
N ALA A 57 -6.22 14.17 -8.17
CA ALA A 57 -5.11 14.76 -8.90
C ALA A 57 -3.86 13.87 -8.76
N VAL A 58 -3.24 13.55 -9.89
CA VAL A 58 -2.04 12.70 -9.92
C VAL A 58 -0.88 13.44 -9.26
N ARG A 59 -0.16 12.74 -8.39
CA ARG A 59 1.03 13.22 -7.68
C ARG A 59 2.14 12.19 -7.78
N THR A 60 3.37 12.68 -7.75
CA THR A 60 4.57 11.85 -7.64
C THR A 60 4.99 11.75 -6.18
N GLY A 61 5.38 10.56 -5.76
CA GLY A 61 5.93 10.31 -4.43
C GLY A 61 6.93 9.17 -4.42
N ARG A 62 7.60 8.98 -3.28
CA ARG A 62 8.55 7.89 -3.04
C ARG A 62 7.93 6.86 -2.11
N VAL A 63 8.09 5.58 -2.41
CA VAL A 63 7.70 4.52 -1.48
C VAL A 63 8.69 4.50 -0.30
N GLU A 64 8.20 4.75 0.91
CA GLU A 64 9.02 4.76 2.13
C GLU A 64 9.04 3.40 2.82
N SER A 65 7.92 2.66 2.78
CA SER A 65 7.83 1.31 3.34
C SER A 65 6.76 0.48 2.67
N ILE A 66 6.93 -0.85 2.71
CA ILE A 66 5.94 -1.82 2.25
C ILE A 66 5.54 -2.73 3.42
N SER A 67 4.24 -2.96 3.57
CA SER A 67 3.69 -3.83 4.61
C SER A 67 2.54 -4.68 4.08
N TYR A 68 2.33 -5.83 4.70
CA TYR A 68 1.34 -6.82 4.30
C TYR A 68 0.34 -7.02 5.42
N HIS A 69 -0.94 -6.94 5.08
CA HIS A 69 -2.03 -6.98 6.05
C HIS A 69 -3.13 -7.91 5.60
N THR A 70 -3.82 -8.50 6.55
CA THR A 70 -5.13 -9.09 6.35
C THR A 70 -6.19 -7.98 6.34
N ARG A 71 -7.46 -8.32 6.09
CA ARG A 71 -8.56 -7.35 6.23
C ARG A 71 -8.77 -6.83 7.66
N TYR A 72 -8.19 -7.49 8.67
CA TYR A 72 -8.46 -7.21 10.08
C TYR A 72 -7.46 -6.24 10.72
N ASP A 73 -6.28 -6.07 10.13
CA ASP A 73 -5.15 -5.31 10.66
C ASP A 73 -4.64 -4.21 9.71
N VAL A 74 -5.39 -3.89 8.65
CA VAL A 74 -5.01 -2.83 7.72
C VAL A 74 -4.76 -1.47 8.42
N PRO A 75 -3.73 -0.71 8.02
CA PRO A 75 -3.41 0.58 8.65
C PRO A 75 -4.40 1.68 8.24
N TYR A 76 -5.18 1.47 7.19
CA TYR A 76 -6.24 2.36 6.72
C TYR A 76 -7.35 1.56 6.03
N ASP A 77 -8.58 2.06 6.05
CA ASP A 77 -9.75 1.36 5.52
C ASP A 77 -9.58 0.91 4.05
N LEU A 78 -9.80 -0.40 3.81
CA LEU A 78 -9.60 -1.05 2.50
C LEU A 78 -10.36 -0.39 1.34
N LYS A 79 -11.55 0.16 1.58
CA LYS A 79 -12.41 0.75 0.53
C LYS A 79 -12.02 2.20 0.25
N ARG A 80 -11.42 2.87 1.22
CA ARG A 80 -10.98 4.27 1.11
C ARG A 80 -9.53 4.40 0.66
N THR A 81 -8.68 3.42 0.94
CA THR A 81 -7.29 3.44 0.48
C THR A 81 -7.24 3.37 -1.04
N LYS A 82 -6.56 4.35 -1.63
CA LYS A 82 -6.36 4.45 -3.08
C LYS A 82 -5.20 3.56 -3.53
N PHE A 83 -5.10 3.31 -4.82
CA PHE A 83 -4.06 2.46 -5.40
C PHE A 83 -2.95 3.29 -6.05
N ILE A 84 -1.72 2.74 -6.04
CA ILE A 84 -0.64 3.22 -6.89
C ILE A 84 -1.07 3.02 -8.36
N ILE A 85 -0.93 4.07 -9.16
CA ILE A 85 -1.33 4.06 -10.57
C ILE A 85 -0.18 3.53 -11.42
N ASP A 86 1.03 4.03 -11.18
CA ASP A 86 2.19 3.68 -11.97
C ASP A 86 3.51 3.84 -11.20
N LYS A 87 4.57 3.23 -11.74
CA LYS A 87 5.96 3.39 -11.31
C LYS A 87 6.74 4.03 -12.46
N ASP A 88 7.56 5.03 -12.13
CA ASP A 88 8.44 5.69 -13.09
C ASP A 88 9.69 4.84 -13.40
#